data_AF-A0A8T0E828-F1
#
_entry.id   AF-A0A8T0E828-F1
#
_cell.length_a   1.000
_cell.length_b   1.000
_cell.length_c   1.000
_cell.angle_alpha   90.00
_cell.angle_beta   90.00
_cell.angle_gamma   90.00
#
_symmetry.space_group_name_H-M   'P 1'
#
loop_
_entity.id
_entity.type
_entity.pdbx_description
1 polymer ?
#
loop_
_entity_poly.entity_id
_entity_poly.type
_entity_poly.pdbx_seq_one_letter_code
_entity_poly.pdbx_strand_id
1 'polypeptide(L)'
;MDLCLLHADAPTVVVDQRRASWAAPSTEKIKPFKIGGRGVCMSPLPEISSTTAESPPMPWFGIDIGGSLVKVVYFEPTDDSKESKDHENLKTFVKGRAAYCNTGTRDVHLQMDNVIVNNRLGSLHFIRFPTSEMKVFLRLVKTKEIASVSSTVCATGGGAFKFEDDFQKELLFKIHKFDEMDSLIRGIQFVEKNYPRECYYWSHPVDDKRCRKVPFDFSSPYPFLVVNIGSGVSILAVYSENEYKRITGTRRYFPGPFSPYGCETFEEAISLAEVGDSTNVDKLVKDIYGGDYMKFNLRGNTVASRVFKELFSSETSFETTPYP
;
A
#
# COMPACT_ATOMS: atom_id res chain seq x y z
N MET A 1 -12.59 -18.70 4.76
CA MET A 1 -11.42 -17.79 4.68
C MET A 1 -11.73 -16.79 3.58
N ASP A 2 -12.14 -15.59 3.99
CA ASP A 2 -12.43 -14.52 3.06
C ASP A 2 -11.13 -13.84 2.64
N LEU A 3 -10.96 -13.67 1.33
CA LEU A 3 -9.75 -13.15 0.73
C LEU A 3 -9.74 -11.61 0.86
N CYS A 4 -9.19 -11.10 1.96
CA CYS A 4 -8.94 -9.66 2.14
C CYS A 4 -7.62 -9.26 1.47
N LEU A 5 -7.66 -8.14 0.72
CA LEU A 5 -6.60 -7.74 -0.20
C LEU A 5 -5.31 -7.33 0.46
N LEU A 6 -4.27 -7.54 -0.34
CA LEU A 6 -2.91 -7.14 -0.12
C LEU A 6 -2.63 -5.83 -0.83
N HIS A 7 -1.89 -4.96 -0.14
CA HIS A 7 -1.37 -3.75 -0.72
C HIS A 7 -0.11 -4.07 -1.54
N ALA A 8 -0.30 -4.60 -2.74
CA ALA A 8 0.75 -4.63 -3.75
C ALA A 8 1.10 -3.18 -4.14
N ASP A 9 2.38 -2.83 -4.11
CA ASP A 9 2.95 -1.55 -4.55
C ASP A 9 2.90 -0.33 -3.61
N ALA A 10 2.82 -0.51 -2.29
CA ALA A 10 3.36 0.52 -1.38
C ALA A 10 4.51 -0.07 -0.56
N PRO A 11 5.65 0.64 -0.40
CA PRO A 11 6.64 0.27 0.58
C PRO A 11 5.99 0.36 1.97
N THR A 12 5.46 -0.75 2.46
CA THR A 12 5.04 -0.87 3.86
C THR A 12 6.32 -0.98 4.66
N VAL A 13 6.79 0.15 5.18
CA VAL A 13 7.95 0.17 6.06
C VAL A 13 7.49 -0.36 7.42
N VAL A 14 7.83 -1.61 7.71
CA VAL A 14 7.75 -2.15 9.07
C VAL A 14 8.92 -1.55 9.85
N VAL A 15 8.64 -0.58 10.71
CA VAL A 15 9.64 0.01 11.59
C VAL A 15 9.74 -0.85 12.84
N ASP A 16 10.77 -1.70 12.92
CA ASP A 16 11.15 -2.36 14.17
C ASP A 16 11.76 -1.32 15.14
N GLN A 17 11.31 -1.37 16.40
CA GLN A 17 11.87 -0.58 17.49
C GLN A 17 13.33 -0.92 17.79
N ARG A 18 13.88 -2.03 17.26
CA ARG A 18 15.22 -2.51 17.64
C ARG A 18 16.38 -1.98 16.80
N ARG A 19 16.18 -1.21 15.72
CA ARG A 19 17.32 -0.63 14.96
C ARG A 19 16.97 0.53 14.03
N ALA A 20 16.29 1.56 14.54
CA ALA A 20 16.34 2.88 13.93
C ALA A 20 17.67 3.58 14.29
N SER A 21 18.79 3.13 13.73
CA SER A 21 20.10 3.74 13.98
C SER A 21 20.30 4.98 13.10
N TRP A 22 19.53 6.03 13.37
CA TRP A 22 19.81 7.39 12.88
C TRP A 22 19.96 8.42 14.01
N ALA A 23 20.05 7.97 15.27
CA ALA A 23 20.25 8.84 16.41
C ALA A 23 21.27 8.24 17.39
N ALA A 24 22.34 9.00 17.62
CA ALA A 24 23.31 8.97 18.73
C ALA A 24 24.03 7.64 19.10
N PRO A 25 25.34 7.70 19.44
CA PRO A 25 26.04 6.57 20.03
C PRO A 25 25.67 6.47 21.50
N SER A 26 24.62 5.72 21.82
CA SER A 26 24.48 5.16 23.17
C SER A 26 23.64 3.89 23.13
N THR A 27 24.30 2.77 23.43
CA THR A 27 23.71 1.46 23.69
C THR A 27 22.95 1.45 25.02
N GLU A 28 22.04 2.41 25.22
CA GLU A 28 21.03 2.27 26.25
C GLU A 28 19.92 1.37 25.69
N LYS A 29 19.57 0.33 26.47
CA LYS A 29 18.44 -0.56 26.17
C LYS A 29 17.21 0.30 25.89
N ILE A 30 16.79 0.38 24.63
CA ILE A 30 15.54 1.04 24.23
C ILE A 30 14.44 0.42 25.08
N LYS A 31 13.87 1.20 26.00
CA LYS A 31 12.72 0.75 26.79
C LYS A 31 11.60 0.44 25.79
N PRO A 32 10.94 -0.74 25.89
CA PRO A 32 9.83 -1.06 24.99
C PRO A 32 8.81 0.08 25.05
N PHE A 33 8.51 0.65 23.88
CA PHE A 33 7.56 1.75 23.78
C PHE A 33 6.19 1.23 24.21
N LYS A 34 5.78 1.58 25.43
CA LYS A 34 4.44 1.25 25.94
C LYS A 34 3.44 2.16 25.27
N ILE A 35 2.73 1.64 24.27
CA ILE A 35 1.63 2.37 23.67
C ILE A 35 0.47 2.34 24.66
N GLY A 36 0.08 3.50 25.16
CA GLY A 36 -1.06 3.64 26.07
C GLY A 36 -2.41 3.46 25.35
N GLY A 37 -3.35 2.79 26.03
CA GLY A 37 -4.75 2.61 25.63
C GLY A 37 -5.07 1.20 25.12
N ARG A 38 -6.31 0.75 25.34
CA ARG A 38 -6.79 -0.56 24.82
C ARG A 38 -6.73 -0.56 23.29
N GLY A 39 -6.24 -1.64 22.70
CA GLY A 39 -6.40 -1.87 21.27
C GLY A 39 -7.87 -2.08 20.91
N VAL A 40 -8.16 -2.02 19.60
CA VAL A 40 -9.43 -2.43 19.03
C VAL A 40 -9.28 -3.89 18.62
N CYS A 41 -10.23 -4.73 19.03
CA CYS A 41 -10.32 -6.09 18.52
C CYS A 41 -10.81 -6.02 17.08
N MET A 42 -10.14 -6.72 16.17
CA MET A 42 -10.58 -6.86 14.78
C MET A 42 -12.01 -7.39 14.74
N SER A 43 -12.79 -6.91 13.77
CA SER A 43 -14.13 -7.41 13.56
C SER A 43 -14.08 -8.92 13.28
N PRO A 44 -15.01 -9.71 13.85
CA PRO A 44 -15.09 -11.13 13.52
C PRO A 44 -15.32 -11.26 12.01
N LEU A 45 -14.64 -12.20 11.38
CA LEU A 45 -14.99 -12.56 10.01
C LEU A 45 -16.46 -12.99 10.00
N PRO A 46 -17.27 -12.54 9.04
CA PRO A 46 -18.67 -12.98 8.96
C PRO A 46 -18.72 -14.50 9.00
N GLU A 47 -19.41 -15.07 9.98
CA GLU A 47 -19.81 -16.46 9.91
C GLU A 47 -20.78 -16.56 8.73
N ILE A 48 -20.30 -17.01 7.58
CA ILE A 48 -21.19 -17.46 6.51
C ILE A 48 -21.92 -18.66 7.10
N SER A 49 -23.16 -18.43 7.55
CA SER A 49 -24.05 -19.46 8.07
C SER A 49 -24.46 -20.38 6.91
N SER A 50 -23.56 -21.22 6.44
CA SER A 50 -23.94 -22.39 5.67
C SER A 50 -23.85 -23.59 6.61
N THR A 51 -25.01 -24.13 6.97
CA THR A 51 -25.17 -25.45 7.59
C THR A 51 -24.72 -26.60 6.66
N THR A 52 -23.98 -26.28 5.59
CA THR A 52 -23.28 -27.16 4.67
C THR A 52 -21.91 -26.56 4.39
N ALA A 53 -20.87 -27.38 4.49
CA ALA A 53 -19.47 -27.01 4.30
C ALA A 53 -19.12 -26.76 2.81
N GLU A 54 -19.88 -25.91 2.12
CA GLU A 54 -19.63 -25.56 0.72
C GLU A 54 -19.02 -24.17 0.64
N SER A 55 -17.82 -24.09 0.05
CA SER A 55 -17.12 -22.83 -0.24
C SER A 55 -18.00 -21.92 -1.12
N PRO A 56 -17.86 -20.58 -1.03
CA PRO A 56 -18.65 -19.68 -1.86
C PRO A 56 -18.46 -19.97 -3.35
N PRO A 57 -19.48 -19.75 -4.20
CA PRO A 57 -19.36 -20.00 -5.64
C PRO A 57 -18.24 -19.14 -6.23
N MET A 58 -17.46 -19.73 -7.13
CA MET A 58 -16.46 -19.01 -7.92
C MET A 58 -17.15 -18.06 -8.91
N PRO A 59 -16.57 -16.89 -9.20
CA PRO A 59 -15.18 -16.51 -8.92
C PRO A 59 -14.93 -15.79 -7.59
N TRP A 60 -13.73 -15.95 -7.02
CA TRP A 60 -13.33 -15.27 -5.78
C TRP A 60 -12.46 -14.05 -6.05
N PHE A 61 -12.98 -12.88 -5.66
CA PHE A 61 -12.30 -11.60 -5.77
C PHE A 61 -12.29 -10.87 -4.43
N GLY A 62 -11.15 -10.23 -4.16
CA GLY A 62 -11.05 -9.12 -3.22
C GLY A 62 -10.93 -7.80 -3.99
N ILE A 63 -11.75 -6.83 -3.58
CA ILE A 63 -11.79 -5.38 -3.85
C ILE A 63 -11.08 -4.34 -2.94
N ASP A 64 -9.95 -3.68 -3.21
CA ASP A 64 -9.51 -2.51 -2.40
C ASP A 64 -9.65 -1.25 -3.24
N ILE A 65 -10.66 -0.44 -2.94
CA ILE A 65 -10.95 0.77 -3.70
C ILE A 65 -10.40 1.97 -2.94
N GLY A 66 -9.10 2.21 -3.12
CA GLY A 66 -8.38 3.33 -2.54
C GLY A 66 -8.71 4.67 -3.20
N GLY A 67 -8.17 5.76 -2.64
CA GLY A 67 -8.37 7.11 -3.18
C GLY A 67 -7.78 7.33 -4.58
N SER A 68 -6.63 6.71 -4.86
CA SER A 68 -5.89 6.87 -6.12
C SER A 68 -5.84 5.59 -6.96
N LEU A 69 -5.69 4.44 -6.31
CA LEU A 69 -5.58 3.13 -6.95
C LEU A 69 -6.64 2.18 -6.42
N VAL A 70 -7.16 1.38 -7.34
CA VAL A 70 -7.94 0.19 -7.07
C VAL A 70 -7.00 -1.00 -7.16
N LYS A 71 -7.06 -1.90 -6.19
CA LYS A 71 -6.35 -3.18 -6.21
C LYS A 71 -7.38 -4.29 -6.24
N VAL A 72 -7.13 -5.33 -7.02
CA VAL A 72 -7.94 -6.52 -7.12
C VAL A 72 -7.05 -7.73 -6.88
N VAL A 73 -7.46 -8.60 -5.97
CA VAL A 73 -6.87 -9.93 -5.82
C VAL A 73 -7.84 -10.94 -6.40
N TYR A 74 -7.37 -11.76 -7.32
CA TYR A 74 -8.13 -12.86 -7.92
C TYR A 74 -7.49 -14.20 -7.54
N PHE A 75 -8.29 -15.12 -7.00
CA PHE A 75 -7.86 -16.50 -6.81
C PHE A 75 -8.23 -17.33 -8.04
N GLU A 76 -7.22 -17.87 -8.72
CA GLU A 76 -7.37 -18.82 -9.80
C GLU A 76 -7.15 -20.25 -9.25
N PRO A 77 -8.17 -21.11 -9.24
CA PRO A 77 -7.98 -22.50 -8.86
C PRO A 77 -7.08 -23.22 -9.87
N THR A 78 -6.20 -24.08 -9.37
CA THR A 78 -5.33 -24.94 -10.17
C THR A 78 -5.61 -26.42 -9.90
N ASP A 79 -6.63 -26.71 -9.09
CA ASP A 79 -7.18 -28.04 -8.92
C ASP A 79 -8.01 -28.43 -10.17
N ASP A 80 -7.77 -29.63 -10.72
CA ASP A 80 -8.32 -30.18 -11.98
C ASP A 80 -9.86 -30.40 -12.00
N SER A 81 -10.62 -29.61 -11.25
CA SER A 81 -12.07 -29.58 -11.33
C SER A 81 -12.53 -29.03 -12.68
N LYS A 82 -13.57 -29.62 -13.28
CA LYS A 82 -14.15 -29.14 -14.54
C LYS A 82 -14.65 -27.70 -14.36
N GLU A 83 -13.88 -26.72 -14.83
CA GLU A 83 -14.25 -25.31 -14.79
C GLU A 83 -15.40 -25.03 -15.77
N SER A 84 -16.29 -24.09 -15.40
CA SER A 84 -17.35 -23.65 -16.30
C SER A 84 -16.77 -22.80 -17.45
N LYS A 85 -17.48 -22.67 -18.57
CA LYS A 85 -17.06 -21.76 -19.66
C LYS A 85 -16.90 -20.31 -19.19
N ASP A 86 -17.67 -19.89 -18.20
CA ASP A 86 -17.62 -18.55 -17.64
C ASP A 86 -16.33 -18.34 -16.82
N HIS A 87 -15.86 -19.37 -16.12
CA HIS A 87 -14.57 -19.35 -15.41
C HIS A 87 -13.39 -19.25 -16.39
N GLU A 88 -13.43 -19.97 -17.50
CA GLU A 88 -12.40 -19.88 -18.55
C GLU A 88 -12.37 -18.51 -19.24
N ASN A 89 -13.53 -17.92 -19.52
CA ASN A 89 -13.63 -16.56 -20.07
C ASN A 89 -13.03 -15.54 -19.10
N LEU A 90 -13.31 -15.68 -17.81
CA LEU A 90 -12.79 -14.81 -16.76
C LEU A 90 -11.28 -14.97 -16.55
N LYS A 91 -10.78 -16.20 -16.55
CA LYS A 91 -9.35 -16.51 -16.47
C LYS A 91 -8.60 -15.92 -17.67
N THR A 92 -9.16 -16.06 -18.86
CA THR A 92 -8.63 -15.45 -20.09
C THR A 92 -8.66 -13.92 -20.01
N PHE A 93 -9.74 -13.35 -19.46
CA PHE A 93 -9.83 -11.92 -19.21
C PHE A 93 -8.73 -11.47 -18.24
N VAL A 94 -8.69 -12.00 -17.02
CA VAL A 94 -7.72 -11.60 -15.99
C VAL A 94 -6.27 -11.72 -16.47
N LYS A 95 -5.96 -12.77 -17.23
CA LYS A 95 -4.62 -12.99 -17.81
C LYS A 95 -4.34 -12.16 -19.06
N GLY A 96 -5.37 -11.65 -19.73
CA GLY A 96 -5.28 -10.90 -20.97
C GLY A 96 -4.91 -9.42 -20.77
N ARG A 97 -4.05 -8.89 -21.65
CA ARG A 97 -3.66 -7.45 -21.65
C ARG A 97 -4.85 -6.48 -21.82
N ALA A 98 -5.98 -6.94 -22.35
CA ALA A 98 -7.16 -6.12 -22.61
C ALA A 98 -8.10 -5.93 -21.40
N ALA A 99 -7.82 -6.57 -20.25
CA ALA A 99 -8.77 -6.62 -19.14
C ALA A 99 -8.92 -5.34 -18.32
N TYR A 100 -8.06 -4.36 -18.49
CA TYR A 100 -8.04 -3.21 -17.59
C TYR A 100 -7.91 -1.87 -18.31
N CYS A 101 -8.62 -1.71 -19.43
CA CYS A 101 -8.81 -0.40 -20.07
C CYS A 101 -7.51 0.32 -20.49
N ASN A 102 -6.48 -0.41 -20.94
CA ASN A 102 -5.13 0.08 -21.25
C ASN A 102 -4.37 0.75 -20.08
N THR A 103 -5.00 0.94 -18.92
CA THR A 103 -4.45 1.66 -17.76
C THR A 103 -4.22 0.79 -16.54
N GLY A 104 -4.87 -0.37 -16.46
CA GLY A 104 -4.63 -1.34 -15.41
C GLY A 104 -3.60 -2.39 -15.79
N THR A 105 -2.93 -2.87 -14.75
CA THR A 105 -1.78 -3.75 -14.84
C THR A 105 -2.01 -4.97 -13.96
N ARG A 106 -1.66 -6.15 -14.47
CA ARG A 106 -1.51 -7.36 -13.66
C ARG A 106 -0.03 -7.48 -13.28
N ASP A 107 0.27 -7.43 -12.00
CA ASP A 107 1.62 -7.51 -11.46
C ASP A 107 2.07 -8.97 -11.40
N VAL A 108 2.43 -9.51 -12.57
CA VAL A 108 2.79 -10.94 -12.75
C VAL A 108 3.90 -11.38 -11.80
N HIS A 109 4.83 -10.48 -11.50
CA HIS A 109 5.97 -10.72 -10.62
C HIS A 109 5.56 -10.89 -9.14
N LEU A 110 4.33 -10.53 -8.76
CA LEU A 110 3.77 -10.71 -7.43
C LEU A 110 2.88 -11.93 -7.31
N GLN A 111 2.63 -12.66 -8.40
CA GLN A 111 1.77 -13.84 -8.39
C GLN A 111 2.24 -14.84 -7.32
N MET A 112 1.30 -15.30 -6.49
CA MET A 112 1.57 -16.32 -5.47
C MET A 112 0.99 -17.65 -5.92
N ASP A 113 1.84 -18.61 -6.23
CA ASP A 113 1.44 -19.95 -6.63
C ASP A 113 1.31 -20.91 -5.44
N ASN A 114 0.54 -21.99 -5.63
CA ASN A 114 0.35 -23.06 -4.65
C ASN A 114 -0.25 -22.59 -3.31
N VAL A 115 -1.15 -21.61 -3.38
CA VAL A 115 -1.86 -21.06 -2.22
C VAL A 115 -3.13 -21.87 -2.00
N ILE A 116 -3.43 -22.19 -0.74
CA ILE A 116 -4.68 -22.87 -0.36
C ILE A 116 -5.68 -21.84 0.17
N VAL A 117 -6.80 -21.69 -0.53
CA VAL A 117 -7.92 -20.82 -0.12
C VAL A 117 -9.19 -21.65 -0.08
N ASN A 118 -9.90 -21.66 1.05
CA ASN A 118 -11.15 -22.43 1.24
C ASN A 118 -11.02 -23.89 0.75
N ASN A 119 -9.93 -24.55 1.14
CA ASN A 119 -9.56 -25.93 0.78
C ASN A 119 -9.34 -26.20 -0.72
N ARG A 120 -9.16 -25.16 -1.54
CA ARG A 120 -8.78 -25.28 -2.95
C ARG A 120 -7.34 -24.82 -3.16
N LEU A 121 -6.60 -25.57 -3.97
CA LEU A 121 -5.26 -25.19 -4.42
C LEU A 121 -5.39 -24.23 -5.61
N GLY A 122 -4.60 -23.16 -5.61
CA GLY A 122 -4.63 -22.19 -6.70
C GLY A 122 -3.49 -21.19 -6.67
N SER A 123 -3.61 -20.18 -7.52
CA SER A 123 -2.71 -19.05 -7.61
C SER A 123 -3.45 -17.74 -7.32
N LEU A 124 -2.81 -16.84 -6.59
CA LEU A 124 -3.29 -15.48 -6.38
C LEU A 124 -2.68 -14.53 -7.41
N HIS A 125 -3.54 -13.77 -8.07
CA HIS A 125 -3.18 -12.74 -9.04
C HIS A 125 -3.44 -11.35 -8.46
N PHE A 126 -2.47 -10.46 -8.66
CA PHE A 126 -2.53 -9.07 -8.23
C PHE A 126 -2.73 -8.16 -9.43
N ILE A 127 -3.75 -7.32 -9.33
CA ILE A 127 -4.16 -6.42 -10.40
C ILE A 127 -4.39 -5.04 -9.79
N ARG A 128 -3.98 -4.00 -10.50
CA ARG A 128 -4.24 -2.62 -10.09
C ARG A 128 -4.64 -1.74 -11.27
N PHE A 129 -5.45 -0.72 -11.00
CA PHE A 129 -5.79 0.32 -11.96
C PHE A 129 -6.16 1.63 -11.26
N PRO A 130 -6.10 2.79 -11.93
CA PRO A 130 -6.45 4.07 -11.33
C PRO A 130 -7.92 4.12 -10.89
N THR A 131 -8.22 4.66 -9.70
CA THR A 131 -9.60 4.79 -9.21
C THR A 131 -10.48 5.65 -10.11
N SER A 132 -9.90 6.58 -10.88
CA SER A 132 -10.61 7.35 -11.92
C SER A 132 -11.27 6.47 -12.98
N GLU A 133 -10.70 5.30 -13.26
CA GLU A 133 -11.15 4.37 -14.30
C GLU A 133 -12.23 3.39 -13.80
N MET A 134 -12.67 3.49 -12.53
CA MET A 134 -13.66 2.58 -11.94
C MET A 134 -14.92 2.42 -12.78
N LYS A 135 -15.47 3.51 -13.32
CA LYS A 135 -16.67 3.44 -14.17
C LYS A 135 -16.43 2.72 -15.49
N VAL A 136 -15.24 2.85 -16.07
CA VAL A 136 -14.86 2.14 -17.29
C VAL A 136 -14.71 0.66 -16.99
N PHE A 137 -14.07 0.32 -15.87
CA PHE A 137 -13.93 -1.05 -15.38
C PHE A 137 -15.29 -1.73 -15.18
N LEU A 138 -16.24 -1.09 -14.50
CA LEU A 138 -17.58 -1.66 -14.29
C LEU A 138 -18.30 -1.96 -15.62
N ARG A 139 -18.22 -1.05 -16.60
CA ARG A 139 -18.78 -1.30 -17.94
C ARG A 139 -18.10 -2.46 -18.64
N LEU A 140 -16.79 -2.59 -18.51
CA LEU A 140 -16.04 -3.70 -19.12
C LEU A 140 -16.45 -5.05 -18.52
N VAL A 141 -16.57 -5.13 -17.19
CA VAL A 141 -17.06 -6.32 -16.48
C VAL A 141 -18.46 -6.71 -16.96
N LYS A 142 -19.35 -5.73 -17.16
CA LYS A 142 -20.69 -5.93 -17.71
C LYS A 142 -20.66 -6.49 -19.13
N THR A 143 -19.91 -5.84 -20.04
CA THR A 143 -19.83 -6.24 -21.46
C THR A 143 -19.18 -7.60 -21.67
N LYS A 144 -18.25 -7.99 -20.79
CA LYS A 144 -17.55 -9.28 -20.89
C LYS A 144 -18.32 -10.44 -20.24
N GLU A 145 -19.52 -10.19 -19.71
CA GLU A 145 -20.37 -11.17 -19.03
C GLU A 145 -19.65 -11.91 -17.88
N ILE A 146 -18.58 -11.31 -17.35
CA ILE A 146 -17.83 -11.84 -16.19
C ILE A 146 -18.76 -11.97 -14.96
N ALA A 147 -19.80 -11.15 -14.94
CA ALA A 147 -20.74 -10.98 -13.87
C ALA A 147 -21.91 -11.98 -13.84
N SER A 148 -22.01 -12.93 -14.78
CA SER A 148 -23.09 -13.93 -14.78
C SER A 148 -23.03 -14.89 -13.57
N VAL A 149 -21.88 -14.98 -12.89
CA VAL A 149 -21.55 -16.08 -11.96
C VAL A 149 -21.59 -15.71 -10.47
N SER A 150 -21.55 -14.42 -10.10
CA SER A 150 -21.66 -13.99 -8.70
C SER A 150 -22.48 -12.72 -8.58
N SER A 151 -23.33 -12.62 -7.55
CA SER A 151 -24.12 -11.44 -7.23
C SER A 151 -23.47 -10.53 -6.18
N THR A 152 -22.31 -10.91 -5.64
CA THR A 152 -21.67 -10.22 -4.52
C THR A 152 -20.16 -10.07 -4.73
N VAL A 153 -19.62 -8.91 -4.36
CA VAL A 153 -18.18 -8.64 -4.34
C VAL A 153 -17.75 -8.19 -2.94
N CYS A 154 -16.65 -8.75 -2.43
CA CYS A 154 -16.05 -8.30 -1.16
C CYS A 154 -15.16 -7.09 -1.44
N ALA A 155 -15.43 -5.96 -0.80
CA ALA A 155 -14.67 -4.74 -1.00
C ALA A 155 -14.28 -4.05 0.31
N THR A 156 -13.15 -3.38 0.29
CA THR A 156 -12.64 -2.53 1.36
C THR A 156 -12.15 -1.19 0.80
N GLY A 157 -11.66 -0.33 1.69
CA GLY A 157 -11.23 1.02 1.37
C GLY A 157 -12.40 2.00 1.23
N GLY A 158 -12.12 3.30 1.31
CA GLY A 158 -13.15 4.34 1.24
C GLY A 158 -14.01 4.30 -0.04
N GLY A 159 -13.48 3.77 -1.13
CA GLY A 159 -14.21 3.61 -2.38
C GLY A 159 -15.28 2.51 -2.36
N ALA A 160 -15.20 1.54 -1.45
CA ALA A 160 -16.26 0.54 -1.27
C ALA A 160 -17.60 1.17 -0.88
N PHE A 161 -17.57 2.30 -0.16
CA PHE A 161 -18.75 3.11 0.14
C PHE A 161 -19.11 4.04 -1.02
N LYS A 162 -18.11 4.69 -1.62
CA LYS A 162 -18.32 5.68 -2.69
C LYS A 162 -18.98 5.10 -3.94
N PHE A 163 -18.57 3.90 -4.34
CA PHE A 163 -18.99 3.27 -5.60
C PHE A 163 -20.06 2.20 -5.42
N GLU A 164 -20.60 2.01 -4.21
CA GLU A 164 -21.64 0.99 -3.93
C GLU A 164 -22.83 1.07 -4.90
N ASP A 165 -23.36 2.28 -5.09
CA ASP A 165 -24.43 2.56 -6.04
C ASP A 165 -24.04 2.24 -7.49
N ASP A 166 -22.79 2.51 -7.88
CA ASP A 166 -22.33 2.26 -9.25
C ASP A 166 -22.24 0.76 -9.52
N PHE A 167 -21.75 -0.05 -8.56
CA PHE A 167 -21.77 -1.51 -8.65
C PHE A 167 -23.19 -2.06 -8.75
N GLN A 168 -24.11 -1.54 -7.93
CA GLN A 168 -25.51 -1.97 -7.96
C GLN A 168 -26.19 -1.57 -9.28
N LYS A 169 -25.94 -0.38 -9.82
CA LYS A 169 -26.58 0.10 -11.06
C LYS A 169 -26.01 -0.56 -12.31
N GLU A 170 -24.69 -0.73 -12.39
CA GLU A 170 -24.04 -1.24 -13.60
C GLU A 170 -24.06 -2.77 -13.68
N LEU A 171 -23.83 -3.45 -12.56
CA LEU A 171 -23.63 -4.90 -12.49
C LEU A 171 -24.72 -5.66 -11.73
N LEU A 172 -25.62 -4.95 -11.03
CA LEU A 172 -26.55 -5.55 -10.06
C LEU A 172 -25.83 -6.27 -8.90
N PHE A 173 -24.58 -5.88 -8.63
CA PHE A 173 -23.76 -6.47 -7.59
C PHE A 173 -23.99 -5.80 -6.25
N LYS A 174 -24.17 -6.61 -5.21
CA LYS A 174 -24.09 -6.15 -3.83
C LYS A 174 -22.63 -6.11 -3.39
N ILE A 175 -22.21 -4.98 -2.82
CA ILE A 175 -20.89 -4.90 -2.18
C ILE A 175 -21.01 -5.40 -0.74
N HIS A 176 -20.20 -6.40 -0.38
CA HIS A 176 -19.93 -6.76 1.00
C HIS A 176 -18.72 -5.94 1.48
N LYS A 177 -18.98 -4.92 2.30
CA LYS A 177 -17.95 -3.97 2.75
C LYS A 177 -17.20 -4.51 3.97
N PHE A 178 -15.89 -4.52 3.91
CA PHE A 178 -14.97 -4.82 5.01
C PHE A 178 -14.24 -3.56 5.44
N ASP A 179 -13.80 -3.50 6.70
CA ASP A 179 -12.97 -2.39 7.17
C ASP A 179 -11.57 -2.43 6.52
N GLU A 180 -11.04 -1.23 6.20
CA GLU A 180 -9.75 -1.06 5.50
C GLU A 180 -8.57 -1.54 6.33
N MET A 181 -8.58 -1.23 7.62
CA MET A 181 -7.48 -1.56 8.53
C MET A 181 -7.53 -3.03 8.93
N ASP A 182 -8.72 -3.57 9.18
CA ASP A 182 -8.89 -5.00 9.41
C ASP A 182 -8.39 -5.80 8.20
N SER A 183 -8.82 -5.41 6.99
CA SER A 183 -8.41 -6.08 5.74
C SER A 183 -6.90 -6.03 5.54
N LEU A 184 -6.27 -4.88 5.80
CA LEU A 184 -4.82 -4.70 5.71
C LEU A 184 -4.05 -5.63 6.66
N ILE A 185 -4.44 -5.69 7.93
CA ILE A 185 -3.77 -6.55 8.92
C ILE A 185 -3.95 -8.04 8.57
N ARG A 186 -5.18 -8.46 8.20
CA ARG A 186 -5.45 -9.83 7.75
C ARG A 186 -4.65 -10.20 6.50
N GLY A 187 -4.54 -9.27 5.55
CA GLY A 187 -3.74 -9.44 4.34
C GLY A 187 -2.27 -9.70 4.68
N ILE A 188 -1.64 -8.84 5.49
CA ILE A 188 -0.24 -9.01 5.91
C ILE A 188 -0.02 -10.38 6.56
N GLN A 189 -0.88 -10.78 7.49
CA GLN A 189 -0.80 -12.09 8.16
C GLN A 189 -0.98 -13.25 7.18
N PHE A 190 -1.90 -13.11 6.23
CA PHE A 190 -2.14 -14.12 5.20
C PHE A 190 -0.92 -14.32 4.32
N VAL A 191 -0.27 -13.24 3.86
CA VAL A 191 0.93 -13.34 3.04
C VAL A 191 2.10 -13.92 3.81
N GLU A 192 2.33 -13.49 5.05
CA GLU A 192 3.41 -14.07 5.85
C GLU A 192 3.26 -15.59 6.00
N LYS A 193 2.03 -16.06 6.24
CA LYS A 193 1.73 -17.49 6.40
C LYS A 193 1.96 -18.29 5.10
N ASN A 194 1.69 -17.71 3.94
CA ASN A 194 1.76 -18.40 2.65
C ASN A 194 3.06 -18.10 1.88
N TYR A 195 3.80 -17.07 2.26
CA TYR A 195 5.02 -16.61 1.61
C TYR A 195 6.04 -16.07 2.63
N PRO A 196 6.74 -16.95 3.39
CA PRO A 196 7.55 -16.60 4.56
C PRO A 196 8.82 -15.77 4.29
N ARG A 197 9.01 -15.26 3.07
CA ARG A 197 10.14 -14.41 2.66
C ARG A 197 9.68 -13.07 2.07
N GLU A 198 8.42 -12.72 2.26
CA GLU A 198 7.89 -11.44 1.78
C GLU A 198 8.51 -10.25 2.53
N CYS A 199 8.69 -10.37 3.84
CA CYS A 199 9.25 -9.28 4.63
C CYS A 199 10.76 -9.14 4.37
N TYR A 200 11.25 -7.92 4.23
CA TYR A 200 12.67 -7.62 4.01
C TYR A 200 13.07 -6.26 4.58
N TYR A 201 14.37 -6.06 4.73
CA TYR A 201 14.97 -4.77 5.07
C TYR A 201 16.20 -4.50 4.20
N TRP A 202 16.60 -3.23 4.11
CA TRP A 202 17.85 -2.84 3.46
C TRP A 202 18.97 -2.80 4.49
N SER A 203 19.95 -3.69 4.36
CA SER A 203 21.16 -3.65 5.20
C SER A 203 22.11 -2.59 4.66
N HIS A 204 22.68 -1.76 5.54
CA HIS A 204 23.56 -0.63 5.17
C HIS A 204 22.94 0.33 4.12
N PRO A 205 21.75 0.90 4.37
CA PRO A 205 20.96 1.62 3.36
C PRO A 205 21.58 2.95 2.88
N VAL A 206 22.66 3.42 3.52
CA VAL A 206 23.35 4.68 3.19
C VAL A 206 24.74 4.43 2.57
N ASP A 207 25.11 3.18 2.32
CA ASP A 207 26.39 2.79 1.74
C ASP A 207 26.16 1.99 0.46
N ASP A 208 26.33 2.64 -0.69
CA ASP A 208 26.01 2.06 -2.00
C ASP A 208 26.74 0.73 -2.29
N LYS A 209 27.91 0.51 -1.69
CA LYS A 209 28.69 -0.72 -1.91
C LYS A 209 28.23 -1.87 -1.03
N ARG A 210 27.67 -1.58 0.15
CA ARG A 210 27.21 -2.59 1.13
C ARG A 210 25.69 -2.73 1.17
N CYS A 211 24.96 -1.81 0.52
CA CYS A 211 23.52 -1.79 0.46
C CYS A 211 23.00 -3.05 -0.21
N ARG A 212 22.13 -3.79 0.49
CA ARG A 212 21.50 -5.00 -0.05
C ARG A 212 20.17 -5.27 0.63
N LYS A 213 19.23 -5.78 -0.16
CA LYS A 213 17.94 -6.30 0.30
C LYS A 213 18.17 -7.62 1.02
N VAL A 214 17.69 -7.75 2.26
CA VAL A 214 17.85 -8.94 3.09
C VAL A 214 16.46 -9.39 3.57
N PRO A 215 16.09 -10.67 3.38
CA PRO A 215 14.85 -11.21 3.94
C PRO A 215 14.81 -11.06 5.46
N PHE A 216 13.62 -10.79 5.99
CA PHE A 216 13.35 -10.68 7.41
C PHE A 216 12.36 -11.78 7.82
N ASP A 217 12.71 -12.54 8.86
CA ASP A 217 11.79 -13.53 9.43
C ASP A 217 10.70 -12.80 10.23
N PHE A 218 9.47 -12.84 9.70
CA PHE A 218 8.31 -12.16 10.26
C PHE A 218 7.32 -13.15 10.89
N SER A 219 7.76 -14.37 11.22
CA SER A 219 6.93 -15.44 11.77
C SER A 219 6.43 -15.18 13.21
N SER A 220 7.14 -14.36 13.99
CA SER A 220 6.75 -13.94 15.34
C SER A 220 6.78 -12.40 15.45
N PRO A 221 5.85 -11.70 14.78
CA PRO A 221 6.02 -10.28 14.47
C PRO A 221 5.59 -9.34 15.59
N TYR A 222 4.81 -9.82 16.57
CA TYR A 222 4.16 -8.94 17.54
C TYR A 222 5.07 -8.50 18.69
N PRO A 223 4.96 -7.23 19.14
CA PRO A 223 4.22 -6.15 18.51
C PRO A 223 5.00 -5.50 17.35
N PHE A 224 4.29 -4.93 16.37
CA PHE A 224 4.91 -4.17 15.28
C PHE A 224 4.09 -2.93 14.89
N LEU A 225 4.73 -2.01 14.17
CA LEU A 225 4.08 -0.86 13.56
C LEU A 225 3.85 -1.11 12.07
N VAL A 226 2.64 -0.80 11.60
CA VAL A 226 2.32 -0.70 10.18
C VAL A 226 2.23 0.76 9.82
N VAL A 227 3.06 1.19 8.87
CA VAL A 227 2.97 2.52 8.25
C VAL A 227 2.45 2.33 6.83
N ASN A 228 1.14 2.45 6.66
CA ASN A 228 0.49 2.30 5.36
C ASN A 228 0.53 3.63 4.61
N ILE A 229 1.29 3.68 3.50
CA ILE A 229 1.53 4.89 2.70
C ILE A 229 0.74 4.78 1.38
N GLY A 230 -0.41 5.44 1.33
CA GLY A 230 -1.23 5.62 0.13
C GLY A 230 -1.42 7.10 -0.19
N SER A 231 -2.63 7.50 -0.62
CA SER A 231 -2.96 8.93 -0.83
C SER A 231 -2.77 9.78 0.44
N GLY A 232 -2.89 9.15 1.61
CA GLY A 232 -2.41 9.65 2.89
C GLY A 232 -1.62 8.56 3.61
N VAL A 233 -1.22 8.81 4.86
CA VAL A 233 -0.51 7.82 5.68
C VAL A 233 -1.35 7.45 6.90
N SER A 234 -1.50 6.16 7.16
CA SER A 234 -2.06 5.64 8.41
C SER A 234 -1.00 4.85 9.16
N ILE A 235 -0.83 5.15 10.45
CA ILE A 235 0.12 4.48 11.33
C ILE A 235 -0.68 3.65 12.34
N LEU A 236 -0.47 2.34 12.32
CA LEU A 236 -1.13 1.37 13.19
C LEU A 236 -0.10 0.68 14.07
N ALA A 237 -0.46 0.43 15.32
CA ALA A 237 0.25 -0.49 16.19
C ALA A 237 -0.52 -1.78 16.30
N VAL A 238 0.14 -2.89 15.99
CA VAL A 238 -0.44 -4.23 16.01
C VAL A 238 0.13 -4.96 17.22
N TYR A 239 -0.75 -5.34 18.14
CA TYR A 239 -0.37 -5.93 19.43
C TYR A 239 -0.45 -7.45 19.41
N SER A 240 -1.39 -8.01 18.65
CA SER A 240 -1.57 -9.46 18.50
C SER A 240 -2.26 -9.76 17.15
N GLU A 241 -2.53 -11.04 16.90
CA GLU A 241 -3.22 -11.49 15.69
C GLU A 241 -4.56 -10.80 15.45
N ASN A 242 -5.28 -10.46 16.51
CA ASN A 242 -6.63 -9.89 16.42
C ASN A 242 -6.76 -8.52 17.10
N GLU A 243 -5.66 -7.90 17.53
CA GLU A 243 -5.70 -6.62 18.25
C GLU A 243 -4.71 -5.61 17.65
N TYR A 244 -5.24 -4.47 17.23
CA TYR A 244 -4.43 -3.36 16.75
C TYR A 244 -5.06 -2.01 17.15
N LYS A 245 -4.32 -0.92 16.96
CA LYS A 245 -4.82 0.44 17.16
C LYS A 245 -4.22 1.36 16.11
N ARG A 246 -5.08 2.13 15.43
CA ARG A 246 -4.62 3.28 14.65
C ARG A 246 -4.10 4.35 15.59
N ILE A 247 -2.79 4.62 15.54
CA ILE A 247 -2.13 5.58 16.42
C ILE A 247 -2.31 7.00 15.89
N THR A 248 -2.05 7.20 14.61
CA THR A 248 -2.13 8.52 13.96
C THR A 248 -2.11 8.37 12.44
N GLY A 249 -2.05 9.49 11.72
CA GLY A 249 -1.78 9.53 10.30
C GLY A 249 -1.44 10.93 9.83
N THR A 250 -1.00 11.05 8.58
CA THR A 250 -0.78 12.34 7.91
C THR A 250 -1.56 12.44 6.61
N ARG A 251 -2.00 13.66 6.26
CA ARG A 251 -2.73 13.96 5.02
C ARG A 251 -1.69 14.34 3.95
N ARG A 252 -1.72 13.65 2.80
CA ARG A 252 -0.81 13.82 1.64
C ARG A 252 0.68 13.59 1.94
N TYR A 253 1.27 12.58 1.28
CA TYR A 253 2.72 12.38 1.27
C TYR A 253 3.38 12.87 -0.03
N PHE A 254 2.64 12.85 -1.13
CA PHE A 254 3.13 13.25 -2.46
C PHE A 254 2.06 14.11 -3.17
N PRO A 255 2.41 15.24 -3.80
CA PRO A 255 1.51 15.89 -4.73
C PRO A 255 1.25 14.88 -5.86
N GLY A 256 -0.01 14.56 -6.14
CA GLY A 256 -0.35 13.65 -7.24
C GLY A 256 0.07 14.21 -8.61
N PRO A 257 -0.51 13.77 -9.73
CA PRO A 257 -0.20 14.25 -11.10
C PRO A 257 -0.41 15.76 -11.35
N PHE A 258 -0.70 16.54 -10.32
CA PHE A 258 -0.65 18.01 -10.31
C PHE A 258 0.64 18.52 -9.66
N SER A 259 1.74 17.82 -9.93
CA SER A 259 3.05 18.27 -9.51
C SER A 259 3.39 19.55 -10.27
N PRO A 260 3.88 20.62 -9.62
CA PRO A 260 4.36 21.82 -10.32
C PRO A 260 5.49 21.52 -11.32
N TYR A 261 6.02 20.30 -11.31
CA TYR A 261 7.06 19.79 -12.19
C TYR A 261 6.54 19.14 -13.50
N GLY A 262 5.23 19.15 -13.76
CA GLY A 262 4.66 18.79 -15.07
C GLY A 262 4.63 17.29 -15.42
N CYS A 263 4.85 16.41 -14.45
CA CYS A 263 4.80 14.95 -14.67
C CYS A 263 3.36 14.44 -14.79
N GLU A 264 3.12 13.52 -15.73
CA GLU A 264 1.82 12.92 -16.01
C GLU A 264 1.62 11.58 -15.27
N THR A 265 2.72 10.89 -14.92
CA THR A 265 2.68 9.57 -14.26
C THR A 265 3.54 9.51 -12.99
N PHE A 266 3.25 8.53 -12.13
CA PHE A 266 4.04 8.30 -10.92
C PHE A 266 5.47 7.84 -11.25
N GLU A 267 5.61 6.97 -12.24
CA GLU A 267 6.88 6.44 -12.72
C GLU A 267 7.79 7.54 -13.30
N GLU A 268 7.21 8.48 -14.04
CA GLU A 268 7.91 9.68 -14.50
C GLU A 268 8.38 10.53 -13.32
N ALA A 269 7.53 10.75 -12.31
CA ALA A 269 7.90 11.51 -11.13
C ALA A 269 9.06 10.87 -10.35
N ILE A 270 9.09 9.54 -10.24
CA ILE A 270 10.22 8.81 -9.63
C ILE A 270 11.49 8.93 -10.48
N SER A 271 11.38 8.82 -11.81
CA SER A 271 12.51 8.95 -12.73
C SER A 271 13.14 10.35 -12.67
N LEU A 272 12.32 11.40 -12.54
CA LEU A 272 12.78 12.77 -12.34
C LEU A 272 13.45 12.95 -10.96
N ALA A 273 12.90 12.32 -9.91
CA ALA A 273 13.47 12.38 -8.57
C ALA A 273 14.83 11.67 -8.47
N GLU A 274 15.08 10.64 -9.27
CA GLU A 274 16.36 9.90 -9.31
C GLU A 274 17.52 10.77 -9.81
N VAL A 275 17.28 11.62 -10.81
CA VAL A 275 18.29 12.51 -11.38
C VAL A 275 18.34 13.89 -10.71
N GLY A 276 17.33 14.21 -9.89
CA GLY A 276 17.20 15.49 -9.22
C GLY A 276 18.14 15.65 -8.03
N ASP A 277 18.58 16.89 -7.77
CA ASP A 277 19.33 17.24 -6.56
C ASP A 277 18.48 18.14 -5.66
N SER A 278 17.96 17.55 -4.58
CA SER A 278 17.16 18.26 -3.57
C SER A 278 17.88 19.45 -2.93
N THR A 279 19.21 19.48 -2.89
CA THR A 279 19.97 20.57 -2.25
C THR A 279 19.87 21.90 -3.00
N ASN A 280 19.45 21.87 -4.27
CA ASN A 280 19.17 23.08 -5.06
C ASN A 280 17.90 23.81 -4.59
N VAL A 281 16.93 23.10 -4.01
CA VAL A 281 15.64 23.65 -3.58
C VAL A 281 15.52 23.73 -2.05
N ASP A 282 16.14 22.80 -1.33
CA ASP A 282 16.10 22.72 0.13
C ASP A 282 17.18 23.58 0.78
N LYS A 283 16.86 24.14 1.95
CA LYS A 283 17.84 24.82 2.80
C LYS A 283 18.37 23.83 3.84
N LEU A 284 19.68 23.67 3.89
CA LEU A 284 20.38 22.76 4.79
C LEU A 284 20.75 23.46 6.10
N VAL A 285 21.05 22.70 7.15
CA VAL A 285 21.53 23.24 8.44
C VAL A 285 22.77 24.12 8.25
N LYS A 286 23.70 23.70 7.39
CA LYS A 286 24.90 24.49 7.07
C LYS A 286 24.59 25.82 6.37
N ASP A 287 23.47 25.90 5.64
CA ASP A 287 23.03 27.13 4.97
C ASP A 287 22.49 28.16 5.98
N ILE A 288 22.23 27.75 7.22
CA ILE A 288 21.77 28.61 8.33
C ILE A 288 22.90 28.88 9.33
N TYR A 289 23.62 27.83 9.72
CA TYR A 289 24.60 27.87 10.82
C TYR A 289 26.07 27.90 10.34
N GLY A 290 26.34 27.85 9.03
CA GLY A 290 27.69 27.79 8.47
C GLY A 290 28.42 26.46 8.68
N GLY A 291 27.75 25.45 9.25
CA GLY A 291 28.32 24.14 9.58
C GLY A 291 27.30 23.28 10.34
N ASP A 292 27.79 22.38 11.20
CA ASP A 292 26.95 21.55 12.07
C ASP A 292 26.33 22.39 13.19
N TYR A 293 25.08 22.08 13.56
CA TYR A 293 24.46 22.64 14.76
C TYR A 293 24.70 21.72 15.96
N MET A 294 25.86 21.91 16.60
CA MET A 294 26.40 21.03 17.63
C MET A 294 25.50 20.86 18.86
N LYS A 295 24.76 21.91 19.26
CA LYS A 295 23.91 21.89 20.47
C LYS A 295 22.88 20.76 20.47
N PHE A 296 22.36 20.40 19.29
CA PHE A 296 21.38 19.32 19.12
C PHE A 296 21.89 18.20 18.21
N ASN A 297 23.21 18.16 17.95
CA ASN A 297 23.85 17.15 17.11
C ASN A 297 23.24 17.03 15.71
N LEU A 298 22.88 18.17 15.10
CA LEU A 298 22.37 18.20 13.72
C LEU A 298 23.53 18.41 12.76
N ARG A 299 23.74 17.45 11.85
CA ARG A 299 24.77 17.56 10.80
C ARG A 299 24.41 18.67 9.82
N GLY A 300 25.41 19.37 9.30
CA GLY A 300 25.24 20.49 8.38
C GLY A 300 24.54 20.12 7.08
N ASN A 301 24.62 18.85 6.65
CA ASN A 301 23.90 18.32 5.48
C ASN A 301 22.45 17.90 5.78
N THR A 302 21.96 18.06 7.00
CA THR A 302 20.55 17.80 7.34
C THR A 302 19.68 18.88 6.71
N VAL A 303 18.55 18.50 6.11
CA VAL A 303 17.55 19.46 5.60
C VAL A 303 16.93 20.19 6.79
N ALA A 304 17.05 21.52 6.79
CA ALA A 304 16.45 22.38 7.80
C ALA A 304 15.08 22.92 7.35
N SER A 305 14.92 23.22 6.05
CA SER A 305 13.66 23.65 5.46
C SER A 305 13.52 23.14 4.03
N ARG A 306 12.39 22.49 3.72
CA ARG A 306 12.09 21.99 2.37
C ARG A 306 11.56 23.10 1.45
N VAL A 307 11.90 23.03 0.16
CA VAL A 307 11.42 23.95 -0.92
C VAL A 307 11.58 25.43 -0.56
N PHE A 308 12.62 25.75 0.21
CA PHE A 308 12.83 27.12 0.68
C PHE A 308 13.44 27.99 -0.41
N LYS A 309 14.42 27.49 -1.17
CA LYS A 309 15.18 28.31 -2.13
C LYS A 309 14.32 28.76 -3.32
N GLU A 310 13.31 27.98 -3.71
CA GLU A 310 12.36 28.38 -4.77
C GLU A 310 11.48 29.56 -4.35
N LEU A 311 11.10 29.65 -3.06
CA LEU A 311 10.24 30.72 -2.55
C LEU A 311 10.94 32.09 -2.50
N PHE A 312 12.27 32.11 -2.41
CA PHE A 312 13.08 33.34 -2.26
C PHE A 312 13.96 33.63 -3.48
N SER A 313 13.89 32.83 -4.54
CA SER A 313 14.58 33.12 -5.81
C SER A 313 13.95 34.29 -6.60
N SER A 314 12.80 34.80 -6.16
CA SER A 314 12.14 35.98 -6.72
C SER A 314 12.40 37.28 -5.94
N GLU A 315 13.26 37.29 -4.91
CA GLU A 315 13.66 38.52 -4.26
C GLU A 315 14.78 39.22 -5.06
N THR A 316 14.35 40.25 -5.78
CA THR A 316 15.10 41.45 -6.17
C THR A 316 16.32 41.72 -5.29
N SER A 317 17.45 42.00 -5.93
CA SER A 317 18.65 42.57 -5.35
C SER A 317 18.31 43.61 -4.27
N PHE A 318 18.56 43.28 -3.00
CA PHE A 318 18.69 44.30 -1.98
C PHE A 318 20.01 45.04 -2.25
N GLU A 319 19.91 46.16 -2.96
CA GLU A 319 20.96 47.18 -2.92
C GLU A 319 21.17 47.58 -1.46
N THR A 320 22.35 47.26 -0.93
CA THR A 320 22.84 47.82 0.31
C THR A 320 23.08 49.31 0.10
N THR A 321 22.12 50.14 0.48
CA THR A 321 22.41 51.56 0.75
C THR A 321 23.11 51.66 2.10
N PRO A 322 24.32 52.21 2.17
CA PRO A 322 24.94 52.52 3.45
C PRO A 322 24.24 53.74 4.04
N TYR A 323 23.71 53.60 5.25
CA TYR A 323 23.22 54.75 6.02
C TYR A 323 24.41 55.55 6.60
N PRO A 324 24.25 56.88 6.77
CA PRO A 324 25.33 57.86 6.95
C PRO A 324 26.04 57.83 8.30
#